data_AF-A0A0N4WN85-F1
#
_entry.id   AF-A0A0N4WN85-F1
#
_cell.length_a   1.000
_cell.length_b   1.000
_cell.length_c   1.000
_cell.angle_alpha   90.00
_cell.angle_beta   90.00
_cell.angle_gamma   90.00
#
_symmetry.space_group_name_H-M   'P 1'
#
loop_
_entity.id
_entity.type
_entity.pdbx_description
1 polymer ?
#
loop_
_entity_poly.entity_id
_entity_poly.type
_entity_poly.pdbx_seq_one_letter_code
_entity_poly.pdbx_strand_id
1 'polypeptide(L)'
;LDILRNNTLTFLHISDGLSATQVQVVVPKSSCPSVPVGCAVSIKGQWQPSSGSQQDMEVLANECKVLATDVEPRYSSLSPDHLRKSVHLRTRSPAFAALLRLRSRLLSMTHDYFASRGYVHIDTPMITLNDCEGAGETTSSTSEEFFDKKDVYLSVSGQLHLEAMVSGISQVYTISTGLRADKQQSRNHLTEFKMLEAELSFCDHTLIHSIMLLIFILLGFGNFTNIQGYLESLRCIADGPQFPRVPYADALQLLIDKNQKVTGRGFNKQNEMFLVVTTTLPFLSPIFLLIRTRVFSFVLLYSFQTESFDLICPVVGELAGGSIREPSIEVLRKRTPVIDWYSELRERGKPISGGFGMGFERLLQVLLGVQNIKDTIPFPRWYKHCQC
;
A
#
# COMPACT_ATOMS: atom_id res chain seq x y z
N LEU A 1 22.79 5.72 16.40
CA LEU A 1 23.81 6.19 17.34
C LEU A 1 25.09 6.36 16.54
N ASP A 2 25.48 7.60 16.25
CA ASP A 2 26.75 7.93 15.58
C ASP A 2 27.69 8.61 16.57
N ILE A 3 29.01 8.42 16.44
CA ILE A 3 29.98 8.75 17.49
C ILE A 3 31.19 9.50 16.94
N LEU A 4 31.49 10.66 17.52
CA LEU A 4 32.75 11.40 17.31
C LEU A 4 33.51 11.49 18.64
N ARG A 5 34.85 11.45 18.60
CA ARG A 5 35.69 11.39 19.80
C ARG A 5 36.75 12.50 19.78
N ASN A 6 36.88 13.20 20.91
CA ASN A 6 38.05 14.04 21.24
C ASN A 6 38.80 13.38 22.42
N ASN A 7 39.91 13.95 22.89
CA ASN A 7 40.73 13.40 23.98
C ASN A 7 39.92 13.21 25.27
N THR A 8 39.05 14.15 25.63
CA THR A 8 38.29 14.15 26.90
C THR A 8 36.79 13.89 26.78
N LEU A 9 36.20 14.13 25.59
CA LEU A 9 34.76 14.07 25.35
C LEU A 9 34.40 13.06 24.25
N THR A 10 33.21 12.49 24.37
CA THR A 10 32.57 11.68 23.33
C THR A 10 31.27 12.37 22.92
N PHE A 11 31.10 12.63 21.64
CA PHE A 11 29.87 13.19 21.07
C PHE A 11 29.04 12.05 20.49
N LEU A 12 27.80 11.92 20.96
CA LEU A 12 26.86 10.90 20.55
C LEU A 12 25.70 11.55 19.80
N HIS A 13 25.31 11.01 18.66
CA HIS A 13 24.04 11.35 18.02
C HIS A 13 23.03 10.25 18.30
N ILE A 14 22.06 10.55 19.17
CA ILE A 14 21.09 9.57 19.67
C ILE A 14 19.79 9.68 18.90
N SER A 15 19.26 8.53 18.51
CA SER A 15 17.90 8.42 18.00
C SER A 15 17.10 7.58 18.99
N ASP A 16 15.92 8.06 19.34
CA ASP A 16 14.89 7.34 20.10
C ASP A 16 13.90 6.59 19.18
N GLY A 17 14.09 6.69 17.85
CA GLY A 17 13.22 6.09 16.85
C GLY A 17 11.93 6.85 16.54
N LEU A 18 11.61 7.93 17.25
CA LEU A 18 10.36 8.69 17.08
C LEU A 18 10.41 9.60 15.84
N SER A 19 11.59 10.11 15.49
CA SER A 19 11.78 10.98 14.33
C SER A 19 13.07 10.64 13.56
N ALA A 20 13.30 11.34 12.44
CA ALA A 20 14.58 11.28 11.74
C ALA A 20 15.66 12.13 12.44
N THR A 21 15.24 13.10 13.27
CA THR A 21 16.14 13.98 14.00
C THR A 21 16.87 13.17 15.08
N GLN A 22 18.18 13.36 15.14
CA GLN A 22 19.01 12.83 16.21
C GLN A 22 19.34 13.95 17.19
N VAL A 23 19.45 13.61 18.46
CA VAL A 23 19.86 14.53 19.52
C VAL A 23 21.36 14.36 19.75
N GLN A 24 22.12 15.46 19.67
CA GLN A 24 23.52 15.45 20.09
C GLN A 24 23.60 15.39 21.62
N VAL A 25 24.45 14.50 22.11
CA VAL A 25 24.80 14.36 23.52
C VAL A 25 26.31 14.41 23.68
N VAL A 26 26.78 15.29 24.56
CA VAL A 26 28.18 15.42 24.93
C VAL A 26 28.42 14.63 26.21
N VAL A 27 29.24 13.60 26.15
CA VAL A 27 29.53 12.68 27.26
C VAL A 27 31.00 12.81 27.68
N PRO A 28 31.30 13.23 28.92
CA PRO A 28 32.65 13.15 29.47
C PRO A 28 33.12 11.69 29.52
N LYS A 29 34.34 11.40 29.04
CA LYS A 29 34.88 10.02 29.09
C LYS A 29 35.05 9.50 30.52
N SER A 30 35.18 10.39 31.51
CA SER A 30 35.17 10.02 32.93
C SER A 30 33.85 9.41 33.38
N SER A 31 32.72 9.85 32.80
CA SER A 31 31.38 9.33 33.12
C SER A 31 31.06 8.05 32.38
N CYS A 32 31.54 7.89 31.14
CA CYS A 32 31.37 6.67 30.35
C CYS A 32 32.58 6.48 29.40
N PRO A 33 33.55 5.61 29.75
CA PRO A 33 34.79 5.49 29.00
C PRO A 33 34.63 4.97 27.57
N SER A 34 33.63 4.10 27.34
CA SER A 34 33.39 3.47 26.04
C SER A 34 31.90 3.35 25.75
N VAL A 35 31.49 3.94 24.63
CA VAL A 35 30.15 3.81 24.06
C VAL A 35 30.33 3.27 22.63
N PRO A 36 29.94 2.02 22.35
CA PRO A 36 29.98 1.46 21.00
C PRO A 36 28.87 2.03 20.10
N VAL A 37 29.09 2.05 18.78
CA VAL A 37 28.06 2.42 17.79
C VAL A 37 26.90 1.41 17.86
N GLY A 38 25.66 1.88 17.63
CA GLY A 38 24.46 1.05 17.64
C GLY A 38 24.00 0.50 18.99
N CYS A 39 24.71 0.82 20.09
CA CYS A 39 24.30 0.41 21.43
C CYS A 39 23.04 1.14 21.90
N ALA A 40 22.32 0.52 22.83
CA ALA A 40 21.26 1.17 23.60
C ALA A 40 21.88 1.85 24.81
N VAL A 41 21.51 3.09 25.08
CA VAL A 41 22.04 3.90 26.18
C VAL A 41 20.92 4.55 27.00
N SER A 42 21.16 4.72 28.30
CA SER A 42 20.39 5.59 29.18
C SER A 42 21.23 6.80 29.54
N ILE A 43 20.71 8.00 29.30
CA ILE A 43 21.42 9.26 29.52
C ILE A 43 20.59 10.19 30.39
N LYS A 44 21.26 10.85 31.34
CA LYS A 44 20.73 12.03 32.03
C LYS A 44 21.73 13.17 31.86
N GLY A 45 21.21 14.38 31.75
CA GLY A 45 22.01 15.56 31.47
C GLY A 45 21.18 16.83 31.43
N GLN A 46 21.86 17.95 31.16
CA GLN A 46 21.24 19.25 30.97
C GLN A 46 21.08 19.56 29.49
N TRP A 47 19.90 20.04 29.09
CA TRP A 47 19.63 20.54 27.75
C TRP A 47 20.11 21.99 27.64
N GLN A 48 21.04 22.28 26.74
CA GLN A 48 21.71 23.58 26.67
C GLN A 48 22.03 23.98 25.22
N PRO A 49 22.29 25.27 24.94
CA PRO A 49 22.81 25.71 23.64
C PRO A 49 24.11 24.98 23.29
N SER A 50 24.24 24.54 22.03
CA SER A 50 25.46 23.87 21.59
C SER A 50 26.60 24.88 21.42
N SER A 51 27.81 24.43 21.73
CA SER A 51 29.03 25.21 21.41
C SER A 51 29.44 25.08 19.95
N GLY A 52 28.89 24.11 19.22
CA GLY A 52 29.19 23.82 17.81
C GLY A 52 28.18 24.47 16.85
N SER A 53 28.57 24.59 15.58
CA SER A 53 27.72 25.21 14.54
C SER A 53 26.77 24.24 13.83
N GLN A 54 26.82 22.94 14.14
CA GLN A 54 26.04 21.92 13.42
C GLN A 54 24.62 21.71 13.99
N GLN A 55 24.35 22.21 15.20
CA GLN A 55 23.06 22.10 15.88
C GLN A 55 22.91 23.24 16.88
N ASP A 56 21.68 23.66 17.15
CA ASP A 56 21.41 24.78 18.07
C ASP A 56 21.51 24.36 19.55
N MET A 57 21.16 23.11 19.86
CA MET A 57 21.03 22.60 21.22
C MET A 57 21.65 21.20 21.35
N GLU A 58 22.11 20.87 22.55
CA GLU A 58 22.69 19.56 22.89
C GLU A 58 22.42 19.18 24.35
N VAL A 59 22.57 17.89 24.66
CA VAL A 59 22.54 17.41 26.05
C VAL A 59 23.96 17.28 26.58
N LEU A 60 24.30 18.00 27.65
CA LEU A 60 25.51 17.74 28.42
C LEU A 60 25.24 16.65 29.46
N ALA A 61 25.76 15.45 29.22
CA ALA A 61 25.49 14.29 30.05
C ALA A 61 26.23 14.34 31.39
N ASN A 62 25.51 14.13 32.49
CA ASN A 62 26.09 13.86 33.81
C ASN A 62 26.12 12.35 34.12
N GLU A 63 25.20 11.58 33.54
CA GLU A 63 25.12 10.12 33.66
C GLU A 63 24.93 9.51 32.26
N CYS A 64 25.73 8.49 31.92
CA CYS A 64 25.58 7.71 30.68
C CYS A 64 25.85 6.22 30.96
N LYS A 65 24.85 5.38 30.71
CA LYS A 65 24.90 3.92 30.91
C LYS A 65 24.64 3.20 29.59
N VAL A 66 25.55 2.32 29.20
CA VAL A 66 25.32 1.38 28.09
C VAL A 66 24.44 0.24 28.60
N LEU A 67 23.27 0.06 27.98
CA LEU A 67 22.28 -0.93 28.38
C LEU A 67 22.39 -2.23 27.56
N ALA A 68 22.73 -2.11 26.28
CA ALA A 68 22.91 -3.24 25.38
C ALA A 68 23.85 -2.85 24.25
N THR A 69 24.64 -3.80 23.72
CA THR A 69 25.57 -3.58 22.62
C THR A 69 25.11 -4.25 21.34
N ASP A 70 25.61 -3.76 20.21
CA ASP A 70 25.43 -4.35 18.89
C ASP A 70 26.80 -4.76 18.33
N VAL A 71 26.90 -5.99 17.84
CA VAL A 71 28.13 -6.56 17.28
C VAL A 71 28.39 -6.10 15.85
N GLU A 72 27.36 -5.68 15.11
CA GLU A 72 27.48 -5.23 13.73
C GLU A 72 26.50 -4.08 13.37
N PRO A 73 26.72 -2.87 13.90
CA PRO A 73 25.77 -1.76 13.83
C PRO A 73 25.81 -0.98 12.50
N ARG A 74 25.89 -1.68 11.36
CA ARG A 74 26.13 -1.06 10.03
C ARG A 74 24.89 -0.94 9.15
N TYR A 75 23.71 -0.76 9.74
CA TYR A 75 22.43 -0.79 9.03
C TYR A 75 22.21 0.38 8.06
N SER A 76 22.77 1.56 8.34
CA SER A 76 22.64 2.75 7.48
C SER A 76 23.34 2.60 6.13
N SER A 77 24.38 1.78 6.06
CA SER A 77 25.12 1.49 4.83
C SER A 77 24.58 0.31 4.02
N LEU A 78 23.64 -0.46 4.56
CA LEU A 78 23.10 -1.64 3.88
C LEU A 78 22.12 -1.23 2.78
N SER A 79 22.23 -1.89 1.62
CA SER A 79 21.22 -1.77 0.58
C SER A 79 19.89 -2.42 1.00
N PRO A 80 18.75 -2.03 0.39
CA PRO A 80 17.46 -2.68 0.65
C PRO A 80 17.52 -4.22 0.50
N ASP A 81 18.27 -4.72 -0.48
CA ASP A 81 18.48 -6.15 -0.72
C ASP A 81 19.18 -6.85 0.45
N HIS A 82 20.17 -6.20 1.09
CA HIS A 82 20.81 -6.73 2.28
C HIS A 82 19.89 -6.66 3.50
N LEU A 83 19.15 -5.56 3.65
CA LEU A 83 18.18 -5.40 4.75
C LEU A 83 17.07 -6.46 4.70
N ARG A 84 16.69 -6.93 3.51
CA ARG A 84 15.72 -8.05 3.36
C ARG A 84 16.25 -9.42 3.79
N LYS A 85 17.56 -9.59 3.96
CA LYS A 85 18.13 -10.83 4.54
C LYS A 85 17.99 -10.87 6.06
N SER A 86 17.75 -9.72 6.70
CA SER A 86 17.62 -9.58 8.16
C SER A 86 16.42 -8.68 8.49
N VAL A 87 15.22 -9.13 8.09
CA VAL A 87 14.00 -8.29 8.18
C VAL A 87 13.62 -7.88 9.61
N HIS A 88 14.01 -8.65 10.62
CA HIS A 88 13.86 -8.28 12.03
C HIS A 88 14.78 -7.12 12.49
N LEU A 89 15.87 -6.81 11.77
CA LEU A 89 16.82 -5.74 12.13
C LEU A 89 16.69 -4.48 11.27
N ARG A 90 16.00 -4.55 10.13
CA ARG A 90 16.00 -3.45 9.15
C ARG A 90 15.42 -2.13 9.67
N THR A 91 14.60 -2.16 10.72
CA THR A 91 14.10 -0.95 11.40
C THR A 91 15.22 -0.12 12.03
N ARG A 92 16.41 -0.70 12.22
CA ARG A 92 17.61 0.05 12.63
C ARG A 92 18.21 0.88 11.50
N SER A 93 17.79 0.69 10.25
CA SER A 93 18.09 1.61 9.15
C SER A 93 17.21 2.86 9.26
N PRO A 94 17.79 4.08 9.31
CA PRO A 94 17.01 5.32 9.43
C PRO A 94 15.98 5.52 8.31
N ALA A 95 16.34 5.17 7.07
CA ALA A 95 15.46 5.28 5.91
C ALA A 95 14.27 4.33 6.04
N PHE A 96 14.51 3.09 6.48
CA PHE A 96 13.44 2.12 6.66
C PHE A 96 12.51 2.47 7.83
N ALA A 97 13.06 2.96 8.94
CA ALA A 97 12.27 3.47 10.06
C ALA A 97 11.39 4.66 9.65
N ALA A 98 11.93 5.59 8.85
CA ALA A 98 11.17 6.71 8.30
C ALA A 98 10.01 6.23 7.42
N LEU A 99 10.26 5.25 6.55
CA LEU A 99 9.21 4.63 5.74
C LEU A 99 8.09 4.03 6.60
N LEU A 100 8.40 3.31 7.68
CA LEU A 100 7.37 2.74 8.55
C LEU A 100 6.55 3.81 9.30
N ARG A 101 7.19 4.89 9.74
CA ARG A 101 6.47 6.03 10.35
C ARG A 101 5.53 6.69 9.34
N LEU A 102 6.01 6.90 8.11
CA LEU A 102 5.19 7.44 7.01
C LEU A 102 4.02 6.50 6.67
N ARG A 103 4.27 5.19 6.57
CA ARG A 103 3.23 4.17 6.37
C ARG A 103 2.14 4.27 7.45
N SER A 104 2.54 4.31 8.72
CA SER A 104 1.60 4.41 9.85
C SER A 104 0.74 5.68 9.74
N ARG A 105 1.38 6.81 9.40
CA ARG A 105 0.68 8.08 9.23
C ARG A 105 -0.28 8.08 8.03
N LEU A 106 0.15 7.57 6.88
CA LEU A 106 -0.69 7.45 5.67
C LEU A 106 -1.89 6.52 5.91
N LEU A 107 -1.71 5.46 6.70
CA LEU A 107 -2.80 4.57 7.09
C LEU A 107 -3.83 5.30 7.95
N SER A 108 -3.38 6.02 8.98
CA SER A 108 -4.25 6.87 9.82
C SER A 108 -5.01 7.89 8.98
N MET A 109 -4.33 8.57 8.06
CA MET A 109 -4.97 9.57 7.19
C MET A 109 -5.98 8.96 6.22
N THR A 110 -5.76 7.71 5.80
CA THR A 110 -6.74 6.99 4.98
C THR A 110 -8.02 6.75 5.80
N HIS A 111 -7.91 6.33 7.07
CA HIS A 111 -9.08 6.24 7.95
C HIS A 111 -9.76 7.61 8.13
N ASP A 112 -8.99 8.66 8.39
CA ASP A 112 -9.53 10.03 8.56
C ASP A 112 -10.26 10.51 7.29
N TYR A 113 -9.75 10.17 6.10
CA TYR A 113 -10.37 10.50 4.82
C TYR A 113 -11.78 9.91 4.70
N PHE A 114 -11.94 8.62 5.02
CA PHE A 114 -13.23 7.93 4.95
C PHE A 114 -14.16 8.39 6.07
N ALA A 115 -13.66 8.47 7.31
CA ALA A 115 -14.44 8.89 8.47
C ALA A 115 -15.00 10.31 8.31
N SER A 116 -14.18 11.27 7.86
CA SER A 116 -14.62 12.66 7.62
C SER A 116 -15.67 12.81 6.51
N ARG A 117 -15.85 11.77 5.68
CA ARG A 117 -16.86 11.72 4.61
C ARG A 117 -18.07 10.88 4.97
N GLY A 118 -18.16 10.35 6.19
CA GLY A 118 -19.30 9.57 6.67
C GLY A 118 -19.25 8.09 6.29
N TYR A 119 -18.13 7.56 5.78
CA TYR A 119 -17.99 6.13 5.54
C TYR A 119 -17.86 5.38 6.86
N VAL A 120 -18.52 4.23 6.97
CA VAL A 120 -18.38 3.35 8.12
C VAL A 120 -17.32 2.29 7.83
N HIS A 121 -16.36 2.13 8.75
CA HIS A 121 -15.38 1.06 8.66
C HIS A 121 -16.04 -0.28 8.99
N ILE A 122 -15.86 -1.26 8.12
CA ILE A 122 -16.38 -2.62 8.26
C ILE A 122 -15.19 -3.58 8.31
N ASP A 123 -15.08 -4.36 9.37
CA ASP A 123 -14.18 -5.50 9.40
C ASP A 123 -14.80 -6.67 8.63
N THR A 124 -14.16 -7.07 7.53
CA THR A 124 -14.59 -8.21 6.71
C THR A 124 -13.86 -9.49 7.12
N PRO A 125 -14.50 -10.67 7.06
CA PRO A 125 -13.88 -11.91 7.48
C PRO A 125 -12.68 -12.29 6.59
N MET A 126 -11.62 -12.74 7.24
CA MET A 126 -10.43 -13.27 6.56
C MET A 126 -10.59 -14.71 6.12
N ILE A 127 -11.44 -15.48 6.79
CA ILE A 127 -11.71 -16.88 6.50
C ILE A 127 -12.99 -16.94 5.68
N THR A 128 -12.97 -17.62 4.54
CA THR A 128 -14.08 -17.65 3.58
C THR A 128 -14.23 -19.02 2.95
N LEU A 129 -15.45 -19.35 2.53
CA LEU A 129 -15.77 -20.51 1.70
C LEU A 129 -15.71 -20.20 0.20
N ASN A 130 -15.50 -18.93 -0.14
CA ASN A 130 -15.58 -18.43 -1.51
C ASN A 130 -14.22 -17.87 -1.96
N ASP A 131 -13.80 -18.25 -3.15
CA ASP A 131 -12.76 -17.55 -3.89
C ASP A 131 -13.36 -16.27 -4.52
N CYS A 132 -13.29 -15.17 -3.78
CA CYS A 132 -13.91 -13.88 -4.13
C CYS A 132 -13.43 -13.27 -5.47
N GLU A 133 -12.30 -13.73 -6.04
CA GLU A 133 -11.78 -13.25 -7.33
C GLU A 133 -11.93 -14.31 -8.45
N GLY A 134 -12.32 -15.54 -8.13
CA GLY A 134 -12.57 -16.62 -9.10
C GLY A 134 -11.33 -17.07 -9.89
N ALA A 135 -10.13 -16.74 -9.40
CA ALA A 135 -8.86 -16.95 -10.10
C ALA A 135 -8.01 -18.11 -9.51
N GLY A 136 -8.50 -18.79 -8.46
CA GLY A 136 -7.76 -19.86 -7.79
C GLY A 136 -6.54 -19.36 -7.01
N GLU A 137 -6.47 -18.06 -6.73
CA GLU A 137 -5.37 -17.42 -6.00
C GLU A 137 -5.58 -17.45 -4.48
N THR A 138 -6.58 -18.15 -3.95
CA THR A 138 -6.78 -18.28 -2.51
C THR A 138 -5.88 -19.35 -1.90
N THR A 139 -5.39 -19.13 -0.68
CA THR A 139 -4.70 -20.17 0.09
C THR A 139 -5.72 -21.06 0.81
N SER A 140 -5.67 -22.38 0.60
CA SER A 140 -6.54 -23.34 1.29
C SER A 140 -5.96 -23.77 2.65
N SER A 141 -6.84 -24.01 3.62
CA SER A 141 -6.55 -24.69 4.87
C SER A 141 -7.50 -25.87 5.05
N THR A 142 -6.97 -27.03 5.46
CA THR A 142 -7.79 -28.19 5.83
C THR A 142 -8.35 -27.96 7.22
N SER A 143 -9.68 -27.87 7.37
CA SER A 143 -10.31 -27.58 8.66
C SER A 143 -11.69 -28.23 8.83
N GLU A 144 -11.90 -29.42 8.24
CA GLU A 144 -13.17 -30.17 8.34
C GLU A 144 -13.73 -30.21 9.77
N GLU A 145 -12.87 -30.38 10.78
CA GLU A 145 -13.27 -30.43 12.20
C GLU A 145 -13.72 -29.06 12.77
N PHE A 146 -13.19 -27.94 12.27
CA PHE A 146 -13.43 -26.62 12.88
C PHE A 146 -14.65 -25.90 12.29
N PHE A 147 -14.86 -25.98 10.97
CA PHE A 147 -15.94 -25.27 10.28
C PHE A 147 -17.01 -26.19 9.68
N ASP A 148 -16.89 -27.51 9.84
CA ASP A 148 -17.76 -28.50 9.16
C ASP A 148 -17.78 -28.30 7.63
N LYS A 149 -16.61 -27.91 7.09
CA LYS A 149 -16.38 -27.64 5.66
C LYS A 149 -15.01 -28.19 5.25
N LYS A 150 -14.98 -28.85 4.09
CA LYS A 150 -13.77 -29.44 3.52
C LYS A 150 -12.74 -28.39 3.11
N ASP A 151 -13.24 -27.39 2.40
CA ASP A 151 -12.42 -26.36 1.80
C ASP A 151 -12.73 -25.02 2.43
N VAL A 152 -11.72 -24.50 3.14
CA VAL A 152 -11.75 -23.18 3.75
C VAL A 152 -10.55 -22.40 3.21
N TYR A 153 -10.77 -21.13 2.91
CA TYR A 153 -9.81 -20.28 2.24
C TYR A 153 -9.52 -19.03 3.04
N LEU A 154 -8.36 -18.43 2.77
CA LEU A 154 -8.08 -17.06 3.21
C LEU A 154 -8.48 -16.08 2.11
N SER A 155 -9.15 -15.01 2.52
CA SER A 155 -9.73 -14.05 1.60
C SER A 155 -8.67 -13.20 0.91
N VAL A 156 -8.89 -12.97 -0.38
CA VAL A 156 -8.16 -11.99 -1.20
C VAL A 156 -8.77 -10.59 -1.10
N SER A 157 -10.05 -10.50 -0.74
CA SER A 157 -10.88 -9.28 -0.82
C SER A 157 -12.11 -9.35 0.09
N GLY A 158 -12.47 -8.23 0.71
CA GLY A 158 -13.68 -8.03 1.48
C GLY A 158 -14.91 -7.65 0.65
N GLN A 159 -14.78 -7.51 -0.68
CA GLN A 159 -15.80 -6.91 -1.56
C GLN A 159 -17.22 -7.46 -1.34
N LEU A 160 -17.39 -8.78 -1.36
CA LEU A 160 -18.74 -9.39 -1.26
C LEU A 160 -19.43 -9.02 0.06
N HIS A 161 -18.66 -8.88 1.14
CA HIS A 161 -19.18 -8.49 2.45
C HIS A 161 -19.51 -7.00 2.51
N LEU A 162 -18.69 -6.14 1.89
CA LEU A 162 -19.00 -4.72 1.76
C LEU A 162 -20.29 -4.50 0.96
N GLU A 163 -20.50 -5.28 -0.11
CA GLU A 163 -21.74 -5.25 -0.89
C GLU A 163 -22.99 -5.65 -0.08
N ALA A 164 -22.85 -6.53 0.91
CA ALA A 164 -23.95 -6.81 1.84
C ALA A 164 -24.22 -5.61 2.75
N MET A 165 -23.17 -5.05 3.35
CA MET A 165 -23.30 -3.93 4.30
C MET A 165 -23.84 -2.66 3.64
N VAL A 166 -23.48 -2.42 2.38
CA VAL A 166 -23.87 -1.18 1.68
C VAL A 166 -25.39 -1.07 1.49
N SER A 167 -26.10 -2.20 1.54
CA SER A 167 -27.57 -2.24 1.45
C SER A 167 -28.26 -1.57 2.64
N GLY A 168 -27.62 -1.51 3.81
CA GLY A 168 -28.13 -0.83 5.01
C GLY A 168 -27.34 0.42 5.41
N ILE A 169 -26.09 0.54 4.97
CA ILE A 169 -25.20 1.66 5.27
C ILE A 169 -24.67 2.19 3.95
N SER A 170 -25.15 3.34 3.48
CA SER A 170 -24.94 3.79 2.10
C SER A 170 -23.48 3.89 1.64
N GLN A 171 -22.51 3.93 2.56
CA GLN A 171 -21.08 4.05 2.26
C GLN A 171 -20.24 3.33 3.32
N VAL A 172 -19.49 2.32 2.87
CA VAL A 172 -18.68 1.47 3.73
C VAL A 172 -17.28 1.31 3.16
N TYR A 173 -16.30 1.07 4.03
CA TYR A 173 -14.94 0.76 3.62
C TYR A 173 -14.26 -0.22 4.57
N THR A 174 -13.22 -0.89 4.11
CA THR A 174 -12.35 -1.73 4.93
C THR A 174 -10.89 -1.50 4.58
N ILE A 175 -10.00 -1.69 5.55
CA ILE A 175 -8.57 -1.89 5.31
C ILE A 175 -8.18 -3.26 5.88
N SER A 176 -8.48 -4.29 5.10
CA SER A 176 -8.30 -5.69 5.48
C SER A 176 -6.96 -6.22 4.98
N THR A 177 -6.54 -7.38 5.49
CA THR A 177 -5.43 -8.12 4.90
C THR A 177 -5.97 -8.91 3.71
N GLY A 178 -5.31 -8.87 2.56
CA GLY A 178 -5.56 -9.75 1.43
C GLY A 178 -4.47 -10.80 1.32
N LEU A 179 -4.85 -12.04 0.99
CA LEU A 179 -3.93 -13.16 0.84
C LEU A 179 -4.03 -13.81 -0.54
N ARG A 180 -2.99 -13.65 -1.36
CA ARG A 180 -2.90 -14.24 -2.70
C ARG A 180 -1.82 -15.31 -2.77
N ALA A 181 -2.21 -16.52 -3.16
CA ALA A 181 -1.36 -17.67 -3.48
C ALA A 181 -0.62 -17.51 -4.83
N ASP A 182 -0.16 -16.30 -5.13
CA ASP A 182 0.60 -16.00 -6.33
C ASP A 182 2.03 -16.54 -6.22
N LYS A 183 2.48 -17.26 -7.24
CA LYS A 183 3.83 -17.82 -7.34
C LYS A 183 4.84 -16.82 -7.93
N GLN A 184 4.43 -15.61 -8.27
CA GLN A 184 5.31 -14.56 -8.78
C GLN A 184 6.23 -14.00 -7.69
N GLN A 185 7.52 -13.86 -8.04
CA GLN A 185 8.54 -13.27 -7.16
C GLN A 185 8.97 -11.86 -7.61
N SER A 186 8.11 -11.14 -8.33
CA SER A 186 8.46 -9.83 -8.89
C SER A 186 8.49 -8.73 -7.80
N ARG A 187 8.91 -7.52 -8.21
CA ARG A 187 8.98 -6.33 -7.32
C ARG A 187 7.62 -5.73 -6.97
N ASN A 188 6.51 -6.29 -7.48
CA ASN A 188 5.15 -5.74 -7.30
C ASN A 188 4.14 -6.75 -6.74
N HIS A 189 4.61 -7.92 -6.28
CA HIS A 189 3.77 -8.97 -5.73
C HIS A 189 4.18 -9.31 -4.30
N LEU A 190 3.16 -9.44 -3.47
CA LEU A 190 3.19 -9.98 -2.11
C LEU A 190 2.10 -11.05 -2.02
N THR A 191 2.34 -12.04 -1.19
CA THR A 191 1.33 -13.03 -0.82
C THR A 191 0.39 -12.47 0.24
N GLU A 192 0.90 -11.64 1.15
CA GLU A 192 0.13 -10.98 2.22
C GLU A 192 0.30 -9.47 2.08
N PHE A 193 -0.81 -8.75 1.96
CA PHE A 193 -0.82 -7.30 1.74
C PHE A 193 -2.06 -6.67 2.39
N LYS A 194 -2.09 -5.34 2.50
CA LYS A 194 -3.28 -4.61 2.93
C LYS A 194 -4.08 -4.16 1.71
N MET A 195 -5.35 -4.52 1.67
CA MET A 195 -6.30 -4.05 0.66
C MET A 195 -7.16 -2.95 1.28
N LEU A 196 -7.17 -1.78 0.65
CA LEU A 196 -8.16 -0.75 0.92
C LEU A 196 -9.33 -0.96 -0.03
N GLU A 197 -10.54 -1.17 0.49
CA GLU A 197 -11.72 -1.37 -0.34
C GLU A 197 -12.86 -0.49 0.16
N ALA A 198 -13.63 0.08 -0.77
CA ALA A 198 -14.79 0.90 -0.46
C ALA A 198 -15.95 0.54 -1.37
N GLU A 199 -17.16 0.61 -0.83
CA GLU A 199 -18.42 0.35 -1.52
C GLU A 199 -19.42 1.46 -1.20
N LEU A 200 -20.11 1.95 -2.23
CA LEU A 200 -21.09 3.03 -2.18
C LEU A 200 -22.41 2.55 -2.79
N SER A 201 -23.52 2.78 -2.09
CA SER A 201 -24.88 2.57 -2.59
C SER A 201 -25.33 3.75 -3.43
N PHE A 202 -26.23 3.48 -4.38
CA PHE A 202 -26.71 4.46 -5.36
C PHE A 202 -25.56 5.10 -6.14
N CYS A 203 -24.52 4.31 -6.39
CA CYS A 203 -23.28 4.77 -6.99
C CYS A 203 -23.37 4.83 -8.51
N ASP A 204 -22.80 5.90 -9.06
CA ASP A 204 -22.60 6.17 -10.48
C ASP A 204 -21.08 6.29 -10.79
N HIS A 205 -20.64 7.27 -11.57
CA HIS A 205 -19.24 7.55 -11.87
C HIS A 205 -18.44 8.24 -10.74
N THR A 206 -19.02 8.46 -9.57
CA THR A 206 -18.37 9.10 -8.40
C THR A 206 -17.19 8.32 -7.82
N LEU A 207 -17.07 7.01 -8.07
CA LEU A 207 -15.94 6.18 -7.57
C LEU A 207 -14.58 6.73 -8.00
N ILE A 208 -14.44 7.07 -9.29
CA ILE A 208 -13.19 7.60 -9.84
C ILE A 208 -12.78 8.88 -9.11
N HIS A 209 -13.74 9.78 -8.88
CA HIS A 209 -13.48 11.02 -8.17
C HIS A 209 -13.03 10.77 -6.72
N SER A 210 -13.65 9.80 -6.03
CA SER A 210 -13.28 9.44 -4.66
C SER A 210 -11.84 8.91 -4.55
N ILE A 211 -11.39 8.11 -5.51
CA ILE A 211 -10.02 7.59 -5.57
C ILE A 211 -9.02 8.72 -5.80
N MET A 212 -9.31 9.59 -6.77
CA MET A 212 -8.46 10.72 -7.08
C MET A 212 -8.29 11.63 -5.86
N LEU A 213 -9.39 11.99 -5.20
CA LEU A 213 -9.37 12.87 -4.03
C LEU A 213 -8.59 12.26 -2.86
N LEU A 214 -8.75 10.96 -2.60
CA LEU A 214 -7.94 10.24 -1.62
C LEU A 214 -6.45 10.36 -1.93
N ILE A 215 -6.04 10.05 -3.17
CA ILE A 215 -4.63 10.13 -3.59
C ILE A 215 -4.10 11.56 -3.43
N PHE A 216 -4.84 12.58 -3.86
CA PHE A 216 -4.43 13.99 -3.72
C PHE A 216 -4.26 14.41 -2.26
N ILE A 217 -5.15 13.99 -1.36
CA ILE A 217 -5.05 14.31 0.07
C ILE A 217 -3.82 13.64 0.69
N LEU A 218 -3.55 12.38 0.34
CA LEU A 218 -2.39 11.66 0.84
C LEU A 218 -1.08 12.23 0.27
N LEU A 219 -1.09 12.72 -0.98
CA LEU A 219 0.04 13.42 -1.59
C LEU A 219 0.32 14.76 -0.91
N GLY A 220 -0.72 15.56 -0.68
CA GLY A 220 -0.59 16.90 -0.08
C GLY A 220 -0.07 16.88 1.37
N PHE A 221 -0.13 15.73 2.06
CA PHE A 221 0.45 15.58 3.38
C PHE A 221 1.97 15.70 3.40
N GLY A 222 2.64 15.15 2.39
CA GLY A 222 4.08 15.19 2.35
C GLY A 222 4.55 16.44 1.65
N ASN A 223 5.16 17.34 2.42
CA ASN A 223 6.14 18.26 1.86
C ASN A 223 7.39 17.43 1.51
N PHE A 224 7.27 16.48 0.58
CA PHE A 224 8.30 15.49 0.25
C PHE A 224 9.46 16.10 -0.56
N THR A 225 9.71 17.39 -0.37
CA THR A 225 10.58 18.28 -1.17
C THR A 225 12.07 17.93 -1.11
N ASN A 226 12.48 17.00 -0.26
CA ASN A 226 13.90 16.70 0.01
C ASN A 226 14.42 15.38 -0.56
N ILE A 227 13.64 14.65 -1.38
CA ILE A 227 14.14 13.45 -2.06
C ILE A 227 14.47 13.81 -3.53
N GLN A 228 15.74 14.11 -3.81
CA GLN A 228 16.23 14.36 -5.18
C GLN A 228 15.97 13.11 -6.05
N GLY A 229 15.20 13.31 -7.14
CA GLY A 229 14.78 12.27 -8.11
C GLY A 229 13.35 11.76 -7.96
N TYR A 230 12.70 11.99 -6.82
CA TYR A 230 11.37 11.47 -6.48
C TYR A 230 10.21 12.43 -6.84
N LEU A 231 10.54 13.68 -7.19
CA LEU A 231 9.58 14.74 -7.47
C LEU A 231 8.85 14.60 -8.82
N GLU A 232 9.38 13.91 -9.82
CA GLU A 232 8.77 13.94 -11.17
C GLU A 232 7.46 13.16 -11.22
N SER A 233 7.42 11.87 -10.87
CA SER A 233 6.18 11.08 -10.92
C SER A 233 5.07 11.62 -10.01
N LEU A 234 5.43 12.21 -8.85
CA LEU A 234 4.46 12.78 -7.91
C LEU A 234 3.98 14.18 -8.33
N ARG A 235 4.87 15.03 -8.86
CA ARG A 235 4.46 16.27 -9.54
C ARG A 235 3.53 15.97 -10.70
N CYS A 236 3.71 14.86 -11.39
CA CYS A 236 2.84 14.52 -12.50
C CYS A 236 1.48 13.97 -12.09
N ILE A 237 1.35 13.47 -10.86
CA ILE A 237 0.06 13.14 -10.25
C ILE A 237 -0.58 14.40 -9.66
N ALA A 238 0.20 15.23 -8.96
CA ALA A 238 -0.26 16.41 -8.21
C ALA A 238 -0.52 17.65 -9.09
N ASP A 239 0.38 17.94 -10.02
CA ASP A 239 0.40 19.10 -10.92
C ASP A 239 0.00 18.73 -12.37
N GLY A 240 -0.18 17.44 -12.67
CA GLY A 240 -0.59 16.95 -13.98
C GLY A 240 -2.09 17.15 -14.27
N PRO A 241 -2.51 16.91 -15.53
CA PRO A 241 -3.93 16.98 -15.88
C PRO A 241 -4.75 15.93 -15.12
N GLN A 242 -6.07 16.15 -15.03
CA GLN A 242 -7.00 15.15 -14.49
C GLN A 242 -6.77 13.80 -15.19
N PHE A 243 -6.67 12.72 -14.41
CA PHE A 243 -6.29 11.39 -14.91
C PHE A 243 -7.13 10.99 -16.13
N PRO A 244 -6.52 10.81 -17.31
CA PRO A 244 -7.25 10.51 -18.53
C PRO A 244 -8.06 9.22 -18.40
N ARG A 245 -9.27 9.25 -18.96
CA ARG A 245 -10.15 8.09 -19.04
C ARG A 245 -10.03 7.51 -20.45
N VAL A 246 -9.42 6.35 -20.56
CA VAL A 246 -9.13 5.69 -21.83
C VAL A 246 -9.99 4.43 -21.94
N PRO A 247 -10.94 4.37 -22.88
CA PRO A 247 -11.68 3.13 -23.15
C PRO A 247 -10.74 1.98 -23.52
N TYR A 248 -11.02 0.76 -23.04
CA TYR A 248 -10.20 -0.42 -23.33
C TYR A 248 -10.03 -0.68 -24.83
N ALA A 249 -11.09 -0.44 -25.63
CA ALA A 249 -11.05 -0.59 -27.09
C ALA A 249 -10.02 0.36 -27.73
N ASP A 250 -10.01 1.62 -27.32
CA ASP A 250 -9.08 2.64 -27.82
C ASP A 250 -7.64 2.31 -27.39
N ALA A 251 -7.46 1.86 -26.14
CA ALA A 251 -6.16 1.39 -25.65
C ALA A 251 -5.65 0.18 -26.44
N LEU A 252 -6.52 -0.78 -26.77
CA LEU A 252 -6.17 -1.94 -27.58
C LEU A 252 -5.77 -1.52 -29.00
N GLN A 253 -6.55 -0.63 -29.63
CA GLN A 253 -6.24 -0.11 -30.96
C GLN A 253 -4.88 0.61 -30.98
N LEU A 254 -4.62 1.46 -29.97
CA LEU A 254 -3.34 2.15 -29.83
C LEU A 254 -2.16 1.19 -29.70
N LEU A 255 -2.32 0.09 -28.95
CA LEU A 255 -1.28 -0.94 -28.82
C LEU A 255 -1.04 -1.64 -30.17
N ILE A 256 -2.09 -1.98 -30.90
CA ILE A 256 -2.00 -2.60 -32.24
C ILE A 256 -1.29 -1.65 -33.22
N ASP A 257 -1.70 -0.39 -33.30
CA ASP A 257 -1.14 0.62 -34.20
C ASP A 257 0.36 0.88 -33.93
N LYS A 258 0.79 0.71 -32.67
CA LYS A 258 2.19 0.83 -32.23
C LYS A 258 2.95 -0.50 -32.20
N ASN A 259 2.41 -1.55 -32.84
CA ASN A 259 3.00 -2.88 -32.94
C ASN A 259 3.36 -3.50 -31.58
N GLN A 260 2.62 -3.18 -30.52
CA GLN A 260 2.79 -3.77 -29.20
C GLN A 260 2.10 -5.13 -29.15
N LYS A 261 2.79 -6.13 -28.61
CA LYS A 261 2.22 -7.48 -28.45
C LYS A 261 1.20 -7.50 -27.31
N VAL A 262 -0.05 -7.82 -27.64
CA VAL A 262 -1.13 -8.05 -26.66
C VAL A 262 -1.44 -9.54 -26.61
N THR A 263 -1.63 -10.08 -25.40
CA THR A 263 -1.97 -11.49 -25.22
C THR A 263 -3.49 -11.67 -25.17
N GLY A 264 -4.00 -12.87 -25.47
CA GLY A 264 -5.43 -13.18 -25.32
C GLY A 264 -5.96 -13.12 -23.88
N ARG A 265 -5.09 -12.88 -22.89
CA ARG A 265 -5.43 -12.71 -21.47
C ARG A 265 -5.57 -11.24 -21.04
N GLY A 266 -5.52 -10.31 -21.99
CA GLY A 266 -5.57 -8.87 -21.75
C GLY A 266 -4.19 -8.21 -21.71
N PHE A 267 -4.15 -7.00 -21.15
CA PHE A 267 -2.94 -6.18 -21.05
C PHE A 267 -2.02 -6.70 -19.95
N ASN A 268 -0.74 -6.82 -20.27
CA ASN A 268 0.30 -7.09 -19.29
C ASN A 268 0.91 -5.76 -18.81
N LYS A 269 1.81 -5.84 -17.81
CA LYS A 269 2.48 -4.64 -17.27
C LYS A 269 3.23 -3.82 -18.34
N GLN A 270 3.82 -4.44 -19.35
CA GLN A 270 4.50 -3.69 -20.41
C GLN A 270 3.51 -2.89 -21.25
N ASN A 271 2.34 -3.47 -21.57
CA ASN A 271 1.27 -2.76 -22.26
C ASN A 271 0.74 -1.59 -21.40
N GLU A 272 0.47 -1.83 -20.11
CA GLU A 272 0.03 -0.78 -19.17
C GLU A 272 1.00 0.41 -19.11
N MET A 273 2.30 0.13 -18.97
CA MET A 273 3.32 1.18 -18.93
C MET A 273 3.44 1.92 -20.26
N PHE A 274 3.35 1.20 -21.38
CA PHE A 274 3.35 1.83 -22.70
C PHE A 274 2.16 2.79 -22.86
N LEU A 275 0.97 2.41 -22.39
CA LEU A 275 -0.23 3.24 -22.44
C LEU A 275 -0.10 4.50 -21.59
N VAL A 276 0.40 4.38 -20.35
CA VAL A 276 0.68 5.55 -19.49
C VAL A 276 1.62 6.51 -20.19
N VAL A 277 2.77 6.02 -20.67
CA VAL A 277 3.77 6.83 -21.36
C VAL A 277 3.17 7.52 -22.59
N THR A 278 2.55 6.75 -23.48
CA THR A 278 2.07 7.28 -24.77
C THR A 278 0.90 8.26 -24.59
N THR A 279 0.06 8.07 -23.57
CA THR A 279 -1.14 8.90 -23.37
C THR A 279 -0.85 10.18 -22.59
N THR A 280 0.19 10.20 -21.77
CA THR A 280 0.35 11.26 -20.75
C THR A 280 1.72 11.93 -20.73
N LEU A 281 2.62 11.61 -21.65
CA LEU A 281 3.85 12.40 -21.84
C LEU A 281 3.50 13.88 -22.10
N PRO A 282 4.27 14.84 -21.56
CA PRO A 282 5.51 14.65 -20.81
C PRO A 282 5.32 14.33 -19.31
N PHE A 283 4.08 14.35 -18.81
CA PHE A 283 3.79 14.21 -17.38
C PHE A 283 3.94 12.76 -16.90
N LEU A 284 3.55 11.72 -17.65
CA LEU A 284 3.46 10.36 -17.08
C LEU A 284 2.44 10.31 -15.93
N SER A 285 1.25 10.90 -16.12
CA SER A 285 0.15 10.86 -15.14
C SER A 285 -0.59 9.50 -15.18
N PRO A 286 -1.26 9.10 -14.09
CA PRO A 286 -2.11 7.90 -14.09
C PRO A 286 -3.23 7.99 -15.12
N ILE A 287 -3.65 6.84 -15.64
CA ILE A 287 -4.82 6.72 -16.53
C ILE A 287 -5.85 5.77 -15.92
N PHE A 288 -7.13 6.04 -16.17
CA PHE A 288 -8.21 5.07 -15.94
C PHE A 288 -8.45 4.30 -17.24
N LEU A 289 -8.15 3.00 -17.25
CA LEU A 289 -8.60 2.10 -18.31
C LEU A 289 -10.03 1.68 -18.01
N LEU A 290 -10.97 2.09 -18.86
CA LEU A 290 -12.39 1.80 -18.66
C LEU A 290 -12.84 0.56 -19.43
N ILE A 291 -13.93 -0.05 -18.98
CA ILE A 291 -14.71 -1.00 -19.76
C ILE A 291 -13.96 -2.35 -19.97
N ARG A 292 -13.48 -2.94 -18.85
CA ARG A 292 -12.87 -4.28 -18.83
C ARG A 292 -13.92 -5.35 -18.54
N THR A 293 -13.66 -6.63 -18.83
CA THR A 293 -14.51 -7.74 -18.40
C THR A 293 -14.12 -8.16 -16.96
N ARG A 294 -15.05 -8.01 -16.00
CA ARG A 294 -14.87 -8.40 -14.60
C ARG A 294 -16.07 -9.21 -14.10
N VAL A 295 -15.84 -10.34 -13.43
CA VAL A 295 -16.83 -11.39 -13.12
C VAL A 295 -18.06 -10.89 -12.36
N PHE A 296 -17.88 -10.01 -11.37
CA PHE A 296 -18.96 -9.45 -10.52
C PHE A 296 -19.48 -8.07 -10.95
N SER A 297 -18.99 -7.54 -12.07
CA SER A 297 -19.29 -6.18 -12.53
C SER A 297 -20.48 -6.12 -13.47
N PHE A 298 -21.20 -5.00 -13.47
CA PHE A 298 -22.38 -4.75 -14.30
C PHE A 298 -22.09 -4.92 -15.79
N VAL A 299 -22.83 -5.79 -16.47
CA VAL A 299 -22.68 -6.05 -17.91
C VAL A 299 -23.45 -5.05 -18.75
N LEU A 300 -22.75 -4.38 -19.67
CA LEU A 300 -23.35 -3.55 -20.70
C LEU A 300 -24.03 -4.44 -21.75
N LEU A 301 -25.36 -4.28 -21.88
CA LEU A 301 -26.26 -5.12 -22.68
C LEU A 301 -25.86 -5.26 -24.17
N TYR A 302 -25.09 -4.30 -24.72
CA TYR A 302 -24.78 -4.24 -26.14
C TYR A 302 -23.33 -4.60 -26.50
N SER A 303 -22.45 -4.82 -25.52
CA SER A 303 -21.02 -5.06 -25.80
C SER A 303 -20.38 -6.20 -25.01
N PHE A 304 -21.10 -6.86 -24.09
CA PHE A 304 -20.54 -7.82 -23.12
C PHE A 304 -19.39 -7.26 -22.26
N GLN A 305 -19.14 -5.95 -22.31
CA GLN A 305 -18.17 -5.27 -21.47
C GLN A 305 -18.81 -4.87 -20.13
N THR A 306 -18.01 -4.43 -19.15
CA THR A 306 -18.56 -4.06 -17.84
C THR A 306 -18.24 -2.62 -17.44
N GLU A 307 -19.12 -1.97 -16.69
CA GLU A 307 -18.84 -0.66 -16.07
C GLU A 307 -17.79 -0.79 -14.98
N SER A 308 -16.53 -0.82 -15.43
CA SER A 308 -15.36 -1.08 -14.61
C SER A 308 -14.21 -0.18 -15.03
N PHE A 309 -13.26 -0.02 -14.14
CA PHE A 309 -12.04 0.70 -14.41
C PHE A 309 -10.84 0.07 -13.69
N ASP A 310 -9.67 0.24 -14.29
CA ASP A 310 -8.38 0.02 -13.67
C ASP A 310 -7.65 1.37 -13.63
N LEU A 311 -7.20 1.80 -12.45
CA LEU A 311 -6.30 2.94 -12.31
C LEU A 311 -4.88 2.45 -12.54
N ILE A 312 -4.31 2.76 -13.70
CA ILE A 312 -2.94 2.42 -14.05
C ILE A 312 -2.05 3.59 -13.67
N CYS A 313 -1.17 3.35 -12.69
CA CYS A 313 -0.18 4.32 -12.25
C CYS A 313 1.19 4.02 -12.86
N PRO A 314 2.00 5.06 -13.12
CA PRO A 314 3.42 4.87 -13.43
C PRO A 314 4.10 4.00 -12.39
N VAL A 315 5.15 3.28 -12.80
CA VAL A 315 5.97 2.40 -11.95
C VAL A 315 5.26 1.10 -11.53
N VAL A 316 4.05 1.17 -10.99
CA VAL A 316 3.37 0.02 -10.38
C VAL A 316 2.43 -0.73 -11.31
N GLY A 317 1.91 -0.10 -12.37
CA GLY A 317 0.83 -0.68 -13.19
C GLY A 317 -0.52 -0.44 -12.53
N GLU A 318 -1.40 -1.43 -12.55
CA GLU A 318 -2.68 -1.37 -11.82
C GLU A 318 -2.47 -1.07 -10.32
N LEU A 319 -2.93 0.10 -9.87
CA LEU A 319 -2.95 0.53 -8.47
C LEU A 319 -4.30 0.20 -7.81
N ALA A 320 -5.39 0.47 -8.52
CA ALA A 320 -6.74 0.24 -8.04
C ALA A 320 -7.61 -0.31 -9.16
N GLY A 321 -8.60 -1.12 -8.78
CA GLY A 321 -9.58 -1.69 -9.69
C GLY A 321 -10.98 -1.52 -9.12
N GLY A 322 -11.93 -1.09 -9.93
CA GLY A 322 -13.29 -0.85 -9.46
C GLY A 322 -14.35 -1.10 -10.51
N SER A 323 -15.60 -1.14 -10.06
CA SER A 323 -16.76 -1.32 -10.93
C SER A 323 -18.08 -0.95 -10.27
N ILE A 324 -19.08 -0.71 -11.11
CA ILE A 324 -20.48 -0.86 -10.73
C ILE A 324 -20.80 -2.35 -10.66
N ARG A 325 -21.53 -2.75 -9.62
CA ARG A 325 -21.84 -4.15 -9.34
C ARG A 325 -23.05 -4.59 -10.15
N GLU A 326 -23.04 -5.84 -10.60
CA GLU A 326 -24.18 -6.41 -11.33
C GLU A 326 -25.46 -6.42 -10.45
N PRO A 327 -26.53 -5.70 -10.84
CA PRO A 327 -27.80 -5.70 -10.12
C PRO A 327 -28.71 -6.87 -10.53
N SER A 328 -28.53 -7.46 -11.72
CA SER A 328 -29.37 -8.57 -12.16
C SER A 328 -28.89 -9.91 -11.62
N ILE A 329 -29.74 -10.54 -10.81
CA ILE A 329 -29.49 -11.90 -10.31
C ILE A 329 -29.36 -12.92 -11.44
N GLU A 330 -30.12 -12.78 -12.53
CA GLU A 330 -30.07 -13.70 -13.65
C GLU A 330 -28.73 -13.63 -14.39
N VAL A 331 -28.19 -12.41 -14.55
CA VAL A 331 -26.88 -12.19 -15.16
C VAL A 331 -25.77 -12.70 -14.23
N LEU A 332 -25.89 -12.43 -12.93
CA LEU A 332 -24.93 -12.88 -11.92
C LEU A 332 -24.84 -14.41 -11.87
N ARG A 333 -25.97 -15.12 -11.77
CA ARG A 333 -26.04 -16.60 -11.74
C ARG A 333 -25.44 -17.26 -12.99
N LYS A 334 -25.43 -16.57 -14.13
CA LYS A 334 -24.81 -17.07 -15.38
C LYS A 334 -23.29 -16.93 -15.40
N ARG A 335 -22.73 -16.03 -14.60
CA ARG A 335 -21.30 -15.62 -14.67
C ARG A 335 -20.48 -16.11 -13.50
N THR A 336 -21.11 -16.46 -12.39
CA THR A 336 -20.43 -16.84 -11.15
C THR A 336 -21.01 -18.15 -10.61
N PRO A 337 -20.22 -18.93 -9.86
CA PRO A 337 -20.78 -19.95 -8.99
C PRO A 337 -21.87 -19.34 -8.10
N VAL A 338 -22.92 -20.10 -7.82
CA VAL A 338 -24.04 -19.62 -7.01
C VAL A 338 -23.58 -19.50 -5.56
N ILE A 339 -23.55 -18.26 -5.07
CA ILE A 339 -23.38 -17.92 -3.67
C ILE A 339 -24.75 -17.45 -3.19
N ASP A 340 -25.45 -18.29 -2.43
CA ASP A 340 -26.87 -18.09 -2.10
C ASP A 340 -27.11 -16.75 -1.41
N TRP A 341 -26.39 -16.46 -0.33
CA TRP A 341 -26.54 -15.21 0.43
C TRP A 341 -26.21 -13.96 -0.40
N TYR A 342 -25.26 -14.05 -1.33
CA TYR A 342 -24.85 -12.92 -2.16
C TYR A 342 -25.84 -12.67 -3.31
N SER A 343 -26.47 -13.73 -3.79
CA SER A 343 -27.56 -13.68 -4.77
C SER A 343 -28.82 -13.11 -4.13
N GLU A 344 -29.13 -13.55 -2.90
CA GLU A 344 -30.27 -13.09 -2.11
C GLU A 344 -30.24 -11.56 -1.88
N LEU A 345 -29.07 -10.93 -1.85
CA LEU A 345 -28.97 -9.46 -1.82
C LEU A 345 -29.79 -8.81 -2.96
N ARG A 346 -29.73 -9.36 -4.18
CA ARG A 346 -30.45 -8.83 -5.35
C ARG A 346 -31.95 -9.12 -5.28
N GLU A 347 -32.34 -10.21 -4.63
CA GLU A 347 -33.77 -10.54 -4.39
C GLU A 347 -34.38 -9.67 -3.29
N ARG A 348 -33.56 -9.20 -2.34
CA ARG A 348 -33.98 -8.40 -1.18
C ARG A 348 -33.72 -6.90 -1.32
N GLY A 349 -33.72 -6.40 -2.56
CA GLY A 349 -33.70 -4.96 -2.81
C GLY A 349 -32.35 -4.27 -2.59
N LYS A 350 -31.22 -4.97 -2.77
CA LYS A 350 -29.90 -4.33 -2.81
C LYS A 350 -29.89 -3.21 -3.85
N PRO A 351 -29.56 -1.96 -3.47
CA PRO A 351 -29.46 -0.86 -4.42
C PRO A 351 -28.31 -1.11 -5.41
N ILE A 352 -28.35 -0.43 -6.55
CA ILE A 352 -27.19 -0.34 -7.43
C ILE A 352 -26.04 0.22 -6.60
N SER A 353 -24.93 -0.52 -6.55
CA SER A 353 -23.74 -0.14 -5.80
C SER A 353 -22.53 -0.15 -6.71
N GLY A 354 -21.48 0.51 -6.27
CA GLY A 354 -20.19 0.49 -6.92
C GLY A 354 -19.10 0.57 -5.88
N GLY A 355 -17.94 0.03 -6.22
CA GLY A 355 -16.80 0.06 -5.32
C GLY A 355 -15.47 -0.14 -6.02
N PHE A 356 -14.41 -0.03 -5.24
CA PHE A 356 -13.04 -0.24 -5.69
C PHE A 356 -12.21 -0.95 -4.62
N GLY A 357 -11.18 -1.65 -5.08
CA GLY A 357 -10.08 -2.13 -4.25
C GLY A 357 -8.78 -1.47 -4.68
N MET A 358 -7.93 -1.12 -3.72
CA MET A 358 -6.62 -0.51 -3.91
C MET A 358 -5.60 -1.21 -3.02
N GLY A 359 -4.53 -1.73 -3.62
CA GLY A 359 -3.45 -2.34 -2.85
C GLY A 359 -2.67 -1.26 -2.09
N PHE A 360 -2.74 -1.25 -0.77
CA PHE A 360 -2.13 -0.21 0.05
C PHE A 360 -0.60 -0.20 -0.08
N GLU A 361 0.05 -1.36 -0.19
CA GLU A 361 1.49 -1.42 -0.46
C GLU A 361 1.87 -0.85 -1.83
N ARG A 362 1.04 -1.06 -2.86
CA ARG A 362 1.25 -0.42 -4.18
C ARG A 362 1.04 1.09 -4.10
N LEU A 363 0.06 1.54 -3.32
CA LEU A 363 -0.14 2.96 -3.03
C LEU A 363 1.12 3.55 -2.38
N LEU A 364 1.72 2.87 -1.40
CA LEU A 364 2.98 3.30 -0.79
C LEU A 364 4.14 3.31 -1.79
N GLN A 365 4.21 2.38 -2.74
CA GLN A 365 5.23 2.43 -3.80
C GLN A 365 5.10 3.69 -4.65
N VAL A 366 3.87 4.07 -5.01
CA VAL A 366 3.60 5.31 -5.76
C VAL A 366 3.93 6.51 -4.88
N LEU A 367 3.29 6.60 -3.71
CA LEU A 367 3.39 7.75 -2.82
C LEU A 367 4.79 7.95 -2.28
N LEU A 368 5.61 6.91 -2.06
CA LEU A 368 6.93 6.99 -1.42
C LEU A 368 8.09 6.59 -2.35
N GLY A 369 7.83 6.30 -3.63
CA GLY A 369 8.85 6.04 -4.63
C GLY A 369 9.59 4.71 -4.42
N VAL A 370 8.98 3.80 -3.67
CA VAL A 370 9.59 2.54 -3.27
C VAL A 370 9.58 1.56 -4.45
N GLN A 371 10.78 1.19 -4.90
CA GLN A 371 10.95 0.38 -6.12
C GLN A 371 10.55 -1.08 -5.96
N ASN A 372 10.59 -1.62 -4.73
CA ASN A 372 10.23 -3.00 -4.44
C ASN A 372 9.18 -3.02 -3.33
N ILE A 373 8.01 -3.58 -3.64
CA ILE A 373 6.86 -3.64 -2.74
C ILE A 373 7.20 -4.26 -1.38
N LYS A 374 8.20 -5.15 -1.33
CA LYS A 374 8.68 -5.80 -0.09
C LYS A 374 9.26 -4.80 0.92
N ASP A 375 9.71 -3.64 0.45
CA ASP A 375 10.25 -2.58 1.30
C ASP A 375 9.15 -1.65 1.82
N THR A 376 7.88 -1.87 1.46
CA THR A 376 6.75 -1.07 1.96
C THR A 376 6.11 -1.62 3.23
N ILE A 377 6.48 -2.83 3.68
CA ILE A 377 5.84 -3.55 4.79
C ILE A 377 6.85 -4.23 5.73
N PRO A 378 6.60 -4.28 7.06
CA PRO A 378 7.08 -5.16 8.13
C PRO A 378 7.96 -6.38 7.87
N PHE A 379 7.25 -7.37 7.38
CA PHE A 379 7.70 -8.74 7.31
C PHE A 379 7.05 -9.27 6.05
N PRO A 380 7.60 -8.89 4.87
CA PRO A 380 6.97 -9.21 3.60
C PRO A 380 6.82 -10.72 3.41
N ARG A 381 5.65 -11.14 2.94
CA ARG A 381 5.38 -12.52 2.49
C ARG A 381 5.33 -12.56 0.98
N TRP A 382 5.99 -13.52 0.38
CA TRP A 382 5.88 -13.82 -1.05
C TRP A 382 6.21 -15.30 -1.28
N TYR A 383 6.03 -15.76 -2.52
CA TYR A 383 6.27 -17.15 -2.87
C TYR A 383 7.65 -17.67 -2.41
N LYS A 384 7.63 -18.75 -1.62
CA LYS A 384 8.80 -19.37 -0.95
C LYS A 384 9.52 -18.51 0.10
N HIS A 385 8.86 -17.49 0.63
CA HIS A 385 9.43 -16.64 1.68
C HIS A 385 8.42 -16.31 2.80
N CYS A 386 8.63 -16.95 3.94
CA CYS A 386 7.88 -16.75 5.19
C CYS A 386 8.78 -16.45 6.40
N GLN A 387 10.08 -16.20 6.19
CA GLN A 387 11.05 -15.94 7.25
C GLN A 387 10.72 -14.64 8.02
N CYS A 388 11.18 -14.59 9.28
CA CYS A 388 11.05 -13.45 10.19
C CYS A 388 12.43 -12.87 10.54
#